data_AF-A0A259CJ87-F1
#
_entry.id   AF-A0A259CJ87-F1
#
_cell.length_a   1.000
_cell.length_b   1.000
_cell.length_c   1.000
_cell.angle_alpha   90.00
_cell.angle_beta   90.00
_cell.angle_gamma   90.00
#
_symmetry.space_group_name_H-M   'P 1'
#
loop_
_entity.id
_entity.type
_entity.pdbx_description
1 polymer ?
#
loop_
_entity_poly.entity_id
_entity_poly.type
_entity_poly.pdbx_seq_one_letter_code
_entity_poly.pdbx_strand_id
1 'polypeptide(L)' 'MNLQERKDKADIISKEAEIVYKKTFLLLASAGGVGGYAISQAGLFSYILFGLFSFLVLGIVINYFELNNLKNEIKECKNG' A
#
# COMPACT_ATOMS: atom_id res chain seq x y z
N MET A 1 1.81 -12.20 -27.94
CA MET A 1 0.60 -11.55 -27.40
C MET A 1 0.08 -10.60 -28.45
N ASN A 2 -1.21 -10.69 -28.79
CA ASN A 2 -1.92 -9.71 -29.60
C ASN A 2 -2.00 -8.38 -28.83
N LEU A 3 -2.06 -7.25 -29.54
CA LEU A 3 -2.31 -5.91 -28.98
C LEU A 3 -3.51 -5.88 -28.01
N GLN A 4 -4.56 -6.65 -28.28
CA GLN A 4 -5.76 -6.71 -27.45
C GLN A 4 -5.50 -7.39 -26.10
N GLU A 5 -4.82 -8.54 -26.11
CA GLU A 5 -4.39 -9.24 -24.89
C GLU A 5 -3.49 -8.37 -24.01
N ARG A 6 -2.65 -7.50 -24.62
CA ARG A 6 -1.79 -6.55 -23.90
C ARG A 6 -2.58 -5.46 -23.21
N LYS A 7 -3.64 -4.97 -23.85
CA LYS A 7 -4.54 -3.97 -23.27
C LYS A 7 -5.34 -4.56 -22.11
N ASP A 8 -5.88 -5.76 -22.27
CA ASP A 8 -6.65 -6.43 -21.21
C ASP A 8 -5.78 -6.71 -19.98
N LYS A 9 -4.54 -7.19 -20.20
CA LYS A 9 -3.58 -7.38 -19.11
C LYS A 9 -3.22 -6.07 -18.42
N ALA A 10 -2.98 -5.00 -19.17
CA ALA A 10 -2.69 -3.69 -18.59
C ALA A 10 -3.88 -3.12 -17.79
N ASP A 11 -5.12 -3.34 -18.24
CA ASP A 11 -6.34 -2.92 -17.52
C ASP A 11 -6.49 -3.66 -16.18
N ILE A 12 -6.23 -4.97 -16.16
CA ILE A 12 -6.24 -5.77 -14.93
C ILE A 12 -5.20 -5.25 -13.94
N ILE A 13 -3.95 -5.06 -14.38
CA ILE A 13 -2.88 -4.57 -13.50
C ILE A 13 -3.20 -3.15 -13.01
N SER A 14 -3.81 -2.31 -13.84
CA SER A 14 -4.25 -0.97 -13.43
C SER A 14 -5.30 -1.01 -12.32
N LYS A 15 -6.28 -1.92 -12.41
CA LYS A 15 -7.30 -2.11 -11.36
C LYS A 15 -6.70 -2.64 -10.07
N GLU A 16 -5.76 -3.59 -10.17
CA GLU A 16 -5.03 -4.09 -9.01
C GLU A 16 -4.21 -2.99 -8.33
N ALA A 17 -3.50 -2.17 -9.11
CA ALA A 17 -2.76 -1.03 -8.59
C ALA A 17 -3.66 -0.01 -7.87
N GLU A 18 -4.86 0.23 -8.40
CA GLU A 18 -5.85 1.10 -7.75
C GLU A 18 -6.33 0.52 -6.41
N ILE A 19 -6.56 -0.79 -6.34
CA ILE A 19 -6.94 -1.48 -5.09
C ILE A 19 -5.82 -1.37 -4.05
N VAL A 20 -4.58 -1.67 -4.44
CA VAL A 20 -3.40 -1.57 -3.56
C VAL A 20 -3.21 -0.13 -3.09
N TYR A 21 -3.40 0.86 -3.96
CA TYR A 21 -3.34 2.27 -3.59
C TYR A 21 -4.39 2.64 -2.54
N LYS A 22 -5.66 2.25 -2.73
CA LYS A 22 -6.74 2.52 -1.75
C LYS A 22 -6.46 1.87 -0.39
N LYS A 23 -5.94 0.63 -0.37
CA LYS A 23 -5.50 -0.03 0.87
C LYS A 23 -4.37 0.74 1.55
N THR A 24 -3.37 1.16 0.79
CA THR A 24 -2.23 1.95 1.29
C THR A 24 -2.70 3.26 1.90
N PHE A 25 -3.63 3.96 1.25
CA PHE A 25 -4.20 5.21 1.75
C PHE A 25 -4.92 5.03 3.09
N LEU A 26 -5.74 3.97 3.21
CA LEU A 26 -6.42 3.64 4.47
C LEU A 26 -5.40 3.33 5.58
N LEU A 27 -4.38 2.53 5.28
CA LEU A 27 -3.32 2.21 6.23
C LEU A 27 -2.55 3.46 6.67
N LEU A 28 -2.26 4.38 5.75
CA LEU A 28 -1.63 5.67 6.06
C LEU A 28 -2.50 6.52 7.00
N ALA A 29 -3.80 6.63 6.72
CA ALA A 29 -4.72 7.37 7.57
C ALA A 29 -4.82 6.74 8.96
N SER A 30 -4.92 5.42 9.05
CA SER A 30 -4.93 4.70 10.33
C SER A 30 -3.60 4.85 11.08
N ALA A 31 -2.46 4.73 10.40
CA ALA A 31 -1.14 4.92 11.01
C ALA A 31 -0.96 6.35 11.53
N GLY A 32 -1.34 7.35 10.74
CA GLY A 32 -1.32 8.75 11.15
C GLY A 32 -2.19 9.01 12.38
N GLY A 33 -3.41 8.46 12.41
CA GLY A 33 -4.32 8.58 13.56
C GLY A 33 -3.78 7.88 14.82
N VAL A 34 -3.35 6.62 14.70
CA VAL A 34 -2.83 5.84 15.84
C VAL A 34 -1.52 6.43 16.35
N GLY A 35 -0.56 6.73 15.47
CA GLY A 35 0.73 7.31 15.85
C GLY A 35 0.60 8.72 16.41
N GLY A 36 -0.22 9.56 15.78
CA GLY A 36 -0.52 10.91 16.26
C GLY A 36 -1.25 10.93 17.60
N TYR A 37 -2.10 9.94 17.88
CA TYR A 37 -2.70 9.78 19.20
C TYR A 37 -1.70 9.23 20.23
N ALA A 38 -0.86 8.27 19.84
CA ALA A 38 0.14 7.65 20.73
C ALA A 38 1.09 8.67 21.38
N ILE A 39 1.53 9.68 20.63
CA ILE A 39 2.43 10.74 21.13
C ILE A 39 1.78 11.64 22.19
N SER A 40 0.45 11.71 22.24
CA SER A 40 -0.30 12.50 23.22
C SER A 40 -0.58 11.75 24.52
N GLN A 41 -0.31 10.44 24.54
CA GLN A 41 -0.56 9.58 25.69
C GLN A 41 0.74 9.27 26.44
N ALA A 42 0.63 9.00 27.74
CA ALA A 42 1.77 8.61 28.57
C ALA A 42 1.55 7.22 29.20
N GLY A 43 2.64 6.56 29.58
CA GLY A 43 2.61 5.27 30.26
C GLY A 43 2.34 4.08 29.33
N LEU A 44 1.94 2.95 29.92
CA LEU A 44 1.80 1.65 29.24
C LEU A 44 0.93 1.71 27.98
N PHE A 45 -0.12 2.54 28.00
CA PHE A 45 -1.04 2.70 26.88
C PHE A 45 -0.36 3.28 25.62
N SER A 46 0.56 4.23 25.79
CA SER A 46 1.33 4.80 24.67
C SER A 46 2.21 3.74 24.00
N TYR A 47 2.87 2.87 24.79
CA TYR A 47 3.70 1.79 24.26
C TYR A 47 2.89 0.79 23.41
N ILE A 48 1.67 0.44 23.83
CA ILE A 48 0.77 -0.43 23.06
C ILE A 48 0.40 0.23 21.73
N LEU A 49 0.05 1.52 21.75
CA LEU A 49 -0.28 2.27 20.55
C LEU A 49 0.92 2.40 19.60
N PHE A 50 2.14 2.58 20.11
CA PHE A 50 3.35 2.57 19.29
C PHE A 50 3.62 1.18 18.67
N GLY A 51 3.30 0.10 19.37
CA GLY A 51 3.33 -1.25 18.82
C GLY A 51 2.36 -1.41 17.63
N LEU A 52 1.12 -0.95 17.80
CA LEU A 52 0.11 -0.94 16.72
C LEU A 52 0.54 -0.05 15.54
N PHE A 53 1.07 1.14 15.82
CA PHE A 53 1.62 2.03 14.80
C PHE A 53 2.74 1.36 14.00
N SER A 54 3.67 0.69 14.69
CA SER A 54 4.78 -0.03 14.03
C SER A 54 4.26 -1.14 13.12
N PHE A 55 3.24 -1.88 13.55
CA PHE A 55 2.59 -2.89 12.71
C PHE A 55 1.92 -2.28 11.46
N LEU A 56 1.23 -1.15 11.61
CA LEU A 56 0.63 -0.44 10.48
C LEU A 56 1.68 0.05 9.48
N VAL A 57 2.82 0.56 9.98
CA VAL A 57 3.95 0.98 9.13
C VAL A 57 4.50 -0.19 8.31
N LEU A 58 4.64 -1.38 8.91
CA LEU A 58 5.03 -2.58 8.15
C LEU A 58 4.02 -2.90 7.04
N GLY A 59 2.72 -2.80 7.33
CA GLY A 59 1.67 -2.96 6.33
C GLY A 59 1.79 -1.97 5.17
N ILE A 60 2.11 -0.71 5.45
CA ILE A 60 2.35 0.32 4.43
C ILE A 60 3.54 -0.05 3.54
N VAL A 61 4.64 -0.50 4.15
CA VAL A 61 5.86 -0.91 3.42
C VAL A 61 5.55 -2.09 2.49
N ILE A 62 4.81 -3.10 2.95
CA ILE A 62 4.43 -4.25 2.12
C ILE A 62 3.59 -3.80 0.91
N ASN A 63 2.57 -2.96 1.12
CA ASN A 63 1.75 -2.46 0.01
C ASN A 63 2.57 -1.60 -0.96
N TYR A 64 3.55 -0.85 -0.47
CA TYR A 64 4.45 -0.06 -1.33
C TYR A 64 5.27 -0.96 -2.26
N PHE A 65 5.80 -2.08 -1.74
CA PHE A 65 6.50 -3.06 -2.58
C PHE A 65 5.58 -3.70 -3.62
N GLU A 66 4.35 -4.05 -3.25
CA GLU A 66 3.35 -4.60 -4.16
C GLU A 66 3.01 -3.61 -5.29
N LEU A 67 2.80 -2.34 -4.96
CA LEU A 67 2.56 -1.29 -5.94
C LEU A 67 3.76 -1.10 -6.90
N ASN A 68 4.98 -1.22 -6.38
CA ASN A 68 6.20 -1.15 -7.19
C ASN A 68 6.32 -2.34 -8.14
N ASN A 69 5.92 -3.54 -7.72
CA ASN A 69 5.88 -4.72 -8.58
C ASN A 69 4.86 -4.54 -9.71
N LEU A 70 3.63 -4.13 -9.39
CA LEU A 70 2.60 -3.84 -10.40
C LEU A 70 3.04 -2.76 -11.40
N LYS A 71 3.76 -1.73 -10.93
CA LYS A 71 4.36 -0.71 -11.79
C LYS A 71 5.38 -1.30 -12.77
N ASN A 72 6.18 -2.28 -12.35
CA ASN A 72 7.13 -2.96 -13.22
C ASN A 72 6.40 -3.85 -14.24
N GLU A 73 5.36 -4.56 -13.83
CA GLU A 73 4.55 -5.39 -14.74
C GLU A 73 3.84 -4.56 -15.83
N ILE A 74 3.32 -3.37 -15.50
CA ILE A 74 2.77 -2.45 -16.49
C ILE A 74 3.83 -1.99 -17.50
N LYS A 75 5.06 -1.71 -17.03
CA LYS A 75 6.17 -1.31 -17.92
C LYS A 75 6.54 -2.43 -18.87
N GLU A 76 6.56 -3.67 -18.40
CA GLU A 76 6.80 -4.84 -19.26
C GLU A 76 5.69 -4.99 -20.31
N CYS A 77 4.42 -4.80 -19.92
CA CYS A 77 3.29 -4.82 -20.85
C CYS A 77 3.39 -3.70 -21.90
N LYS A 78 4.01 -2.56 -21.57
CA LYS A 78 4.26 -1.44 -22.49
C LYS A 78 5.44 -1.69 -23.44
N ASN A 79 6.48 -2.37 -22.98
CA ASN A 79 7.73 -2.57 -23.74
C ASN A 79 7.80 -3.90 -24.51
N GLY A 80 6.93 -4.87 -24.20
CA GLY A 80 6.76 -6.12 -24.97
C GLY A 80 5.91 -5.95 -26.22
#